data_AF-A0A940GQX9-F1
#
_entry.id   AF-A0A940GQX9-F1
#
_cell.length_a   1.000
_cell.length_b   1.000
_cell.length_c   1.000
_cell.angle_alpha   90.00
_cell.angle_beta   90.00
_cell.angle_gamma   90.00
#
_symmetry.space_group_name_H-M   'P 1'
#
loop_
_entity.id
_entity.type
_entity.pdbx_description
1 polymer ?
#
loop_
_entity_poly.entity_id
_entity_poly.type
_entity_poly.pdbx_seq_one_letter_code
_entity_poly.pdbx_strand_id
1 'polypeptide(L)'
;MDDATRIATLDRLAGLYRAGNLTAEEYAAQKTKLLNADDADGSLPAEKPVEQFHGSTAGWLFGSGLGWLAILLILSPILAFALTDSSGVRYASLALLVAACAAIGWRWIGNVAKKYELTNQRLIMRTGIVLKRVDEIELYRIKDSRVDFSIINQLTGIGTITLRSSDVSSRESDFVLRDIPRAREIRETLRGLVDRARQRRQVRELDIDERSI
;
A
#
# COMPACT_ATOMS: atom_id res chain seq x y z
N MET A 1 -23.99 12.49 16.08
CA MET A 1 -24.28 11.05 15.87
C MET A 1 -23.17 10.29 16.57
N ASP A 2 -23.48 9.36 17.46
CA ASP A 2 -22.43 8.63 18.19
C ASP A 2 -21.63 7.70 17.25
N ASP A 3 -20.46 7.27 17.71
CA ASP A 3 -19.51 6.48 16.92
C ASP A 3 -20.03 5.07 16.57
N ALA A 4 -20.86 4.47 17.43
CA ALA A 4 -21.45 3.15 17.21
C ALA A 4 -22.53 3.19 16.11
N THR A 5 -23.36 4.23 16.11
CA THR A 5 -24.39 4.46 15.09
C THR A 5 -23.74 4.69 13.70
N ARG A 6 -22.59 5.37 13.65
CA ARG A 6 -21.82 5.57 12.42
C ARG A 6 -21.20 4.28 11.88
N ILE A 7 -20.58 3.47 12.74
CA ILE A 7 -20.00 2.17 12.35
C ILE A 7 -21.08 1.24 11.80
N ALA A 8 -22.24 1.17 12.46
CA ALA A 8 -23.38 0.40 11.95
C ALA A 8 -23.86 0.90 10.57
N THR A 9 -23.81 2.22 10.34
CA THR A 9 -24.18 2.82 9.04
C THR A 9 -23.17 2.47 7.95
N LEU A 10 -21.87 2.51 8.24
CA LEU A 10 -20.82 2.14 7.29
C LEU A 10 -20.86 0.65 6.93
N ASP A 11 -21.09 -0.22 7.92
CA ASP A 11 -21.21 -1.66 7.67
C ASP A 11 -22.47 -1.98 6.83
N ARG A 12 -23.57 -1.27 7.08
CA ARG A 12 -24.78 -1.33 6.25
C ARG A 12 -24.51 -0.92 4.80
N LEU A 13 -23.76 0.17 4.57
CA LEU A 13 -23.38 0.61 3.22
C LEU A 13 -22.49 -0.40 2.51
N ALA A 14 -21.52 -0.99 3.21
CA ALA A 14 -20.68 -2.05 2.68
C ALA A 14 -21.50 -3.31 2.34
N GLY A 15 -22.52 -3.63 3.16
CA GLY A 15 -23.50 -4.69 2.87
C GLY A 15 -24.30 -4.42 1.60
N LEU A 16 -24.81 -3.20 1.42
CA LEU A 16 -25.57 -2.81 0.24
C LEU A 16 -24.73 -2.83 -1.05
N TYR A 17 -23.48 -2.37 -0.98
CA TYR A 17 -22.55 -2.46 -2.11
C TYR A 17 -22.26 -3.93 -2.48
N ARG A 18 -21.98 -4.79 -1.48
CA ARG A 18 -21.77 -6.24 -1.71
C ARG A 18 -22.99 -6.93 -2.29
N ALA A 19 -24.19 -6.48 -1.94
CA ALA A 19 -25.45 -7.00 -2.48
C ALA A 19 -25.80 -6.46 -3.89
N GLY A 20 -24.98 -5.58 -4.47
CA GLY A 20 -25.24 -4.96 -5.77
C GLY A 20 -26.32 -3.87 -5.76
N ASN A 21 -26.78 -3.45 -4.58
CA ASN A 21 -27.83 -2.44 -4.40
C ASN A 21 -27.29 -0.99 -4.40
N LEU A 22 -25.97 -0.83 -4.37
CA LEU A 22 -25.28 0.44 -4.58
C LEU A 22 -24.21 0.27 -5.64
N THR A 23 -24.09 1.26 -6.51
CA THR A 23 -22.93 1.37 -7.40
C THR A 23 -21.68 1.74 -6.59
N ALA A 24 -20.49 1.44 -7.14
CA ALA A 24 -19.22 1.80 -6.49
C ALA A 24 -19.09 3.32 -6.25
N GLU A 25 -19.64 4.12 -7.16
CA GLU A 25 -19.61 5.58 -7.12
C GLU A 25 -20.52 6.13 -6.01
N GLU A 26 -21.75 5.61 -5.90
CA GLU A 26 -22.68 5.99 -4.82
C GLU A 26 -22.16 5.57 -3.44
N TYR A 27 -21.57 4.38 -3.34
CA TYR A 27 -20.95 3.91 -2.09
C TYR A 27 -19.81 4.82 -1.67
N ALA A 28 -18.92 5.18 -2.61
CA ALA A 28 -17.81 6.09 -2.35
C ALA A 28 -18.30 7.47 -1.91
N ALA A 29 -19.33 8.03 -2.56
CA ALA A 29 -19.90 9.32 -2.22
C ALA A 29 -20.54 9.34 -0.82
N GLN A 30 -21.36 8.32 -0.49
CA GLN A 30 -22.03 8.24 0.82
C GLN A 30 -21.05 7.94 1.96
N LYS A 31 -20.08 7.05 1.74
CA LYS A 31 -18.99 6.78 2.68
C LYS A 31 -18.18 8.05 2.95
N THR A 32 -17.88 8.83 1.92
CA THR A 32 -17.15 10.11 2.03
C THR A 32 -17.97 11.13 2.83
N LYS A 33 -19.27 11.24 2.58
CA LYS A 33 -20.15 12.16 3.33
C LYS A 33 -20.24 11.81 4.82
N LEU A 34 -20.33 10.51 5.14
CA LEU A 34 -20.32 10.03 6.53
C LEU A 34 -18.96 10.25 7.21
N LEU A 35 -17.86 10.03 6.49
CA LEU A 35 -16.51 10.29 6.98
C LEU A 35 -16.27 11.79 7.23
N ASN A 36 -16.77 12.67 6.37
CA ASN A 36 -16.63 14.12 6.54
C ASN A 36 -17.51 14.69 7.67
N ALA A 37 -18.57 13.97 8.05
CA ALA A 37 -19.43 14.36 9.17
C ALA A 37 -18.77 14.15 10.56
N ASP A 38 -17.69 13.37 10.65
CA ASP A 38 -16.83 13.28 11.85
C ASP A 38 -16.02 14.59 12.05
N ASP A 39 -15.70 15.30 10.98
CA ASP A 39 -14.81 16.48 11.00
C ASP A 39 -15.51 17.78 11.43
N ALA A 40 -16.85 17.81 11.46
CA ALA A 40 -17.64 19.02 11.72
C ALA A 40 -17.87 19.35 13.22
N ASP A 41 -17.54 18.41 14.11
CA ASP A 41 -17.76 18.51 15.56
C ASP A 41 -16.64 19.28 16.29
N GLY A 42 -15.46 19.41 15.67
CA GLY A 42 -14.28 20.07 16.28
C GLY A 42 -13.50 19.18 17.25
N SER A 43 -14.04 18.03 17.70
CA SER A 43 -13.25 17.00 18.38
C SER A 43 -12.28 16.30 17.42
N LEU A 44 -11.09 15.93 17.92
CA LEU A 44 -10.13 15.15 17.13
C LEU A 44 -10.75 13.78 16.85
N PRO A 45 -10.98 13.38 15.58
CA PRO A 45 -11.54 12.07 15.30
C PRO A 45 -10.58 11.01 15.84
N ALA A 46 -11.15 10.03 16.55
CA ALA A 46 -10.40 8.88 17.03
C ALA A 46 -9.58 8.27 15.88
N GLU A 47 -8.36 7.84 16.19
CA GLU A 47 -7.51 7.23 15.17
C GLU A 47 -8.15 5.92 14.69
N LYS A 48 -8.38 5.80 13.38
CA LYS A 48 -9.04 4.65 12.76
C LYS A 48 -8.20 4.13 11.61
N PRO A 49 -8.00 2.80 11.50
CA PRO A 49 -7.34 2.20 10.35
C PRO A 49 -8.23 2.38 9.12
N VAL A 50 -7.68 2.97 8.06
CA VAL A 50 -8.39 3.21 6.79
C VAL A 50 -8.15 2.06 5.83
N GLU A 51 -6.88 1.70 5.64
CA GLU A 51 -6.49 0.63 4.72
C GLU A 51 -5.20 -0.03 5.17
N GLN A 52 -5.14 -1.37 5.06
CA GLN A 52 -3.92 -2.14 5.26
C GLN A 52 -3.51 -2.77 3.92
N PHE A 53 -2.23 -2.67 3.58
CA PHE A 53 -1.72 -3.18 2.33
C PHE A 53 -0.26 -3.67 2.47
N HIS A 54 0.19 -4.45 1.50
CA HIS A 54 1.55 -4.97 1.45
C HIS A 54 2.00 -5.12 -0.01
N GLY A 55 3.30 -5.27 -0.22
CA GLY A 55 3.84 -5.57 -1.54
C GLY A 55 3.36 -6.96 -2.01
N SER A 56 3.04 -7.08 -3.30
CA SER A 56 2.60 -8.34 -3.90
C SER A 56 3.75 -9.00 -4.65
N THR A 57 4.09 -10.24 -4.28
CA THR A 57 5.09 -11.04 -5.01
C THR A 57 4.59 -11.44 -6.39
N ALA A 58 3.28 -11.75 -6.51
CA ALA A 58 2.66 -11.96 -7.82
C ALA A 58 2.69 -10.66 -8.63
N GLY A 59 2.43 -9.52 -7.97
CA GLY A 59 2.51 -8.22 -8.62
C GLY A 59 3.91 -7.89 -9.12
N TRP A 60 4.94 -8.22 -8.36
CA TRP A 60 6.33 -8.15 -8.82
C TRP A 60 6.61 -9.08 -10.00
N LEU A 61 6.11 -10.33 -9.95
CA LEU A 61 6.37 -11.35 -10.97
C LEU A 61 5.75 -10.96 -12.33
N PHE A 62 4.52 -10.46 -12.33
CA PHE A 62 3.82 -10.09 -13.56
C PHE A 62 4.05 -8.64 -13.99
N GLY A 63 4.33 -7.74 -13.04
CA GLY A 63 4.48 -6.29 -13.27
C GLY A 63 5.90 -5.83 -13.58
N SER A 64 6.92 -6.64 -13.29
CA SER A 64 8.32 -6.30 -13.53
C SER A 64 8.98 -7.17 -14.62
N GLY A 65 9.87 -6.57 -15.43
CA GLY A 65 10.67 -7.32 -16.39
C GLY A 65 11.56 -8.39 -15.73
N LEU A 66 11.99 -8.16 -14.49
CA LEU A 66 12.70 -9.16 -13.68
C LEU A 66 11.82 -10.39 -13.36
N GLY A 67 10.52 -10.19 -13.17
CA GLY A 67 9.58 -11.26 -12.90
C GLY A 67 9.40 -12.18 -14.11
N TRP A 68 9.28 -11.60 -15.31
CA TRP A 68 9.27 -12.36 -16.57
C TRP A 68 10.60 -13.10 -16.81
N LEU A 69 11.74 -12.47 -16.49
CA LEU A 69 13.04 -13.14 -16.54
C LEU A 69 13.06 -14.34 -15.59
N ALA A 70 12.54 -14.21 -14.36
CA ALA A 70 12.45 -15.33 -13.42
C ALA A 70 11.56 -16.48 -13.94
N ILE A 71 10.46 -16.16 -14.61
CA ILE A 71 9.61 -17.17 -15.28
C ILE A 71 10.38 -17.89 -16.38
N LEU A 72 11.08 -17.15 -17.24
CA LEU A 72 11.91 -17.74 -18.31
C LEU A 72 13.07 -18.58 -17.75
N LEU A 73 13.64 -18.15 -16.62
CA LEU A 73 14.70 -18.86 -15.91
C LEU A 73 14.23 -20.19 -15.33
N ILE A 74 12.91 -20.36 -15.11
CA ILE A 74 12.28 -21.62 -14.72
C ILE A 74 11.86 -22.43 -15.95
N LEU A 75 11.28 -21.79 -16.96
CA LEU A 75 10.77 -22.47 -18.16
C LEU A 75 11.88 -23.09 -19.01
N SER A 76 13.00 -22.37 -19.17
CA SER A 76 14.16 -22.82 -19.95
C SER A 76 14.76 -24.16 -19.45
N PRO A 77 15.11 -24.33 -18.16
CA PRO A 77 15.64 -25.60 -17.66
C PRO A 77 14.61 -26.73 -17.67
N ILE A 78 13.32 -26.46 -17.47
CA ILE A 78 12.24 -27.46 -17.60
C ILE A 78 12.21 -28.01 -19.03
N LEU A 79 12.26 -27.12 -20.02
CA LEU A 79 12.26 -27.51 -21.42
C LEU A 79 13.54 -28.28 -21.78
N ALA A 80 14.71 -27.81 -21.35
CA ALA A 80 15.99 -28.50 -21.57
C ALA A 80 16.01 -29.90 -20.94
N PHE A 81 15.42 -30.06 -19.75
CA PHE A 81 15.28 -31.36 -19.07
C PHE A 81 14.38 -32.33 -19.84
N ALA A 82 13.32 -31.83 -20.48
CA ALA A 82 12.37 -32.64 -21.24
C ALA A 82 12.90 -33.07 -22.62
N LEU A 83 13.71 -32.22 -23.26
CA LEU A 83 14.18 -32.43 -24.64
C LEU A 83 15.55 -33.10 -24.75
N THR A 84 16.28 -33.27 -23.64
CA THR A 84 17.69 -33.70 -23.66
C THR A 84 17.91 -34.93 -22.79
N ASP A 85 18.57 -35.95 -23.35
CA ASP A 85 18.87 -37.20 -22.62
C ASP A 85 20.28 -37.22 -21.98
N SER A 86 21.08 -36.18 -22.24
CA SER A 86 22.37 -35.98 -21.58
C SER A 86 22.19 -35.80 -20.07
N SER A 87 22.75 -36.73 -19.29
CA SER A 87 22.72 -36.69 -17.82
C SER A 87 23.29 -35.38 -17.26
N GLY A 88 24.36 -34.86 -17.86
CA GLY A 88 24.95 -33.58 -17.47
C GLY A 88 23.99 -32.39 -17.58
N VAL A 89 23.22 -32.33 -18.68
CA VAL A 89 22.23 -31.27 -18.90
C VAL A 89 21.08 -31.39 -17.90
N ARG A 90 20.65 -32.62 -17.57
CA ARG A 90 19.55 -32.85 -16.61
C ARG A 90 19.91 -32.37 -15.20
N TYR A 91 21.13 -32.66 -14.73
CA TYR A 91 21.59 -32.15 -13.43
C TYR A 91 21.77 -30.64 -13.43
N ALA A 92 22.31 -30.06 -14.51
CA ALA A 92 22.44 -28.61 -14.65
C ALA A 92 21.06 -27.91 -14.63
N SER A 93 20.07 -28.43 -15.35
CA SER A 93 18.70 -27.90 -15.34
C SER A 93 18.07 -27.94 -13.95
N LEU A 94 18.26 -29.03 -13.20
CA LEU A 94 17.75 -29.14 -11.83
C LEU A 94 18.40 -28.12 -10.89
N ALA A 95 19.72 -27.95 -10.97
CA ALA A 95 20.45 -26.98 -10.17
C ALA A 95 19.97 -25.54 -10.45
N LEU A 96 19.75 -25.22 -11.73
CA LEU A 96 19.27 -23.91 -12.17
C LEU A 96 17.83 -23.65 -11.70
N LEU A 97 16.96 -24.66 -11.72
CA LEU A 97 15.62 -24.58 -11.16
C LEU A 97 15.62 -24.29 -9.67
N VAL A 98 16.46 -24.98 -8.91
CA VAL A 98 16.59 -24.76 -7.46
C VAL A 98 17.06 -23.33 -7.18
N ALA A 99 18.04 -22.83 -7.94
CA ALA A 99 18.50 -21.45 -7.81
C ALA A 99 17.40 -20.42 -8.15
N ALA A 100 16.61 -20.68 -9.21
CA ALA A 100 15.47 -19.84 -9.60
C ALA A 100 14.42 -19.76 -8.48
N CYS A 101 14.02 -20.93 -7.95
CA CYS A 101 13.06 -21.03 -6.87
C CYS A 101 13.58 -20.35 -5.60
N ALA A 102 14.86 -20.50 -5.27
CA ALA A 102 15.48 -19.81 -4.13
C ALA A 102 15.43 -18.28 -4.30
N ALA A 103 15.71 -17.76 -5.50
CA ALA A 103 15.65 -16.32 -5.77
C ALA A 103 14.22 -15.75 -5.63
N ILE A 104 13.21 -16.45 -6.16
CA ILE A 104 11.80 -16.06 -6.01
C ILE A 104 11.38 -16.15 -4.53
N GLY A 105 11.79 -17.22 -3.83
CA GLY A 105 11.54 -17.40 -2.41
C GLY A 105 12.13 -16.26 -1.58
N TRP A 106 13.37 -15.85 -1.86
CA TRP A 106 14.01 -14.71 -1.20
C TRP A 106 13.22 -13.41 -1.40
N ARG A 107 12.73 -13.17 -2.63
CA ARG A 107 11.90 -11.99 -2.92
C ARG A 107 10.56 -12.05 -2.19
N TRP A 108 9.92 -13.22 -2.15
CA TRP A 108 8.67 -13.46 -1.44
C TRP A 108 8.81 -13.17 0.06
N ILE A 109 9.88 -13.67 0.69
CA ILE A 109 10.21 -13.42 2.10
C ILE A 109 10.30 -11.90 2.35
N GLY A 110 10.99 -11.17 1.49
CA GLY A 110 11.13 -9.71 1.61
C GLY A 110 9.80 -8.95 1.53
N ASN A 111 8.85 -9.42 0.71
CA ASN A 111 7.53 -8.80 0.59
C ASN A 111 6.65 -9.12 1.80
N VAL A 112 6.67 -10.36 2.29
CA VAL A 112 5.92 -10.77 3.50
C VAL A 112 6.44 -10.05 4.75
N ALA A 113 7.74 -9.73 4.77
CA ALA A 113 8.36 -8.99 5.86
C ALA A 113 7.91 -7.51 5.96
N LYS A 114 7.21 -6.96 4.96
CA LYS A 114 6.81 -5.55 4.91
C LYS A 114 5.30 -5.41 4.92
N LYS A 115 4.76 -4.71 5.91
CA LYS A 115 3.33 -4.40 6.02
C LYS A 115 3.14 -2.90 6.21
N TYR A 116 2.13 -2.38 5.53
CA TYR A 116 1.77 -0.96 5.55
C TYR A 116 0.35 -0.82 6.07
N GLU A 117 0.16 0.13 6.97
CA GLU A 117 -1.13 0.44 7.56
C GLU A 117 -1.35 1.95 7.50
N LEU A 118 -2.35 2.35 6.72
CA LEU A 118 -2.76 3.73 6.55
C LEU A 118 -3.94 4.02 7.47
N THR A 119 -3.74 4.98 8.36
CA THR A 119 -4.79 5.48 9.28
C THR A 119 -5.25 6.86 8.83
N ASN A 120 -6.21 7.44 9.55
CA ASN A 120 -6.64 8.83 9.34
C ASN A 120 -5.64 9.89 9.86
N GLN A 121 -4.58 9.51 10.55
CA GLN A 121 -3.61 10.44 11.17
C GLN A 121 -2.16 10.17 10.76
N ARG A 122 -1.79 8.91 10.54
CA ARG A 122 -0.41 8.47 10.21
C ARG A 122 -0.38 7.27 9.26
N LEU A 123 0.77 7.10 8.60
CA LEU A 123 1.14 5.88 7.89
C LEU A 123 2.11 5.09 8.77
N ILE A 124 1.79 3.82 9.05
CA ILE A 124 2.56 2.90 9.86
C ILE A 124 3.23 1.87 8.95
N MET A 125 4.54 1.75 9.04
CA MET A 125 5.37 0.85 8.26
C MET A 125 5.99 -0.19 9.20
N ARG A 126 5.62 -1.46 9.02
CA ARG A 126 6.17 -2.57 9.81
C ARG A 126 7.11 -3.37 8.92
N THR A 127 8.38 -3.46 9.31
CA THR A 127 9.41 -4.20 8.55
C THR A 127 10.09 -5.25 9.43
N GLY A 128 10.26 -6.45 8.89
CA GLY A 128 11.02 -7.54 9.52
C GLY A 128 10.17 -8.76 9.86
N ILE A 129 10.83 -9.92 9.96
CA ILE A 129 10.20 -11.22 10.24
C ILE A 129 10.42 -11.59 11.71
N VAL A 130 11.69 -11.65 12.12
CA VAL A 130 12.11 -11.98 13.49
C VAL A 130 12.33 -10.70 14.29
N LEU A 131 13.20 -9.83 13.80
CA LEU A 131 13.45 -8.50 14.37
C LEU A 131 12.53 -7.50 13.68
N LYS A 132 11.51 -7.04 14.39
CA LYS A 132 10.51 -6.10 13.85
C LYS A 132 10.95 -4.66 14.12
N ARG A 133 10.88 -3.83 13.09
CA ARG A 133 10.96 -2.37 13.14
C ARG A 133 9.59 -1.80 12.79
N VAL A 134 9.15 -0.80 13.54
CA VAL A 134 7.92 -0.04 13.25
C VAL A 134 8.32 1.42 13.09
N ASP A 135 8.09 1.95 11.90
CA ASP A 135 8.30 3.35 11.56
C ASP A 135 6.94 4.01 11.32
N GLU A 136 6.73 5.20 11.86
CA GLU A 136 5.46 5.94 11.73
C GLU A 136 5.73 7.33 11.17
N ILE A 137 4.84 7.79 10.28
CA ILE A 137 4.88 9.14 9.74
C ILE A 137 3.48 9.76 9.82
N GLU A 138 3.34 10.90 10.51
CA GLU A 138 2.07 11.61 10.53
C GLU A 138 1.76 12.18 9.14
N LEU A 139 0.51 12.06 8.73
CA LEU A 139 0.08 12.44 7.39
C LEU A 139 0.29 13.94 7.12
N TYR A 140 0.13 14.80 8.13
CA TYR A 140 0.35 16.24 7.96
C TYR A 140 1.82 16.58 7.65
N ARG A 141 2.77 15.68 7.95
CA ARG A 141 4.21 15.84 7.65
C ARG A 141 4.59 15.37 6.25
N ILE A 142 3.73 14.59 5.58
CA ILE A 142 3.94 14.19 4.19
C ILE A 142 3.82 15.44 3.34
N LYS A 143 4.87 15.78 2.59
CA LYS A 143 4.94 16.92 1.67
C LYS A 143 4.38 16.58 0.30
N ASP A 144 4.86 15.46 -0.26
CA ASP A 144 4.53 15.01 -1.60
C ASP A 144 4.42 13.48 -1.65
N SER A 145 3.60 12.98 -2.58
CA SER A 145 3.41 11.57 -2.85
C SER A 145 3.39 11.33 -4.36
N ARG A 146 4.33 10.52 -4.85
CA ARG A 146 4.42 10.12 -6.27
C ARG A 146 4.06 8.65 -6.42
N VAL A 147 3.51 8.30 -7.59
CA VAL A 147 3.39 6.90 -8.02
C VAL A 147 4.11 6.72 -9.33
N ASP A 148 4.99 5.73 -9.37
CA ASP A 148 5.74 5.35 -10.55
C ASP A 148 5.25 3.99 -11.07
N PHE A 149 5.02 3.91 -12.38
CA PHE A 149 4.61 2.70 -13.09
C PHE A 149 5.61 2.40 -14.22
N SER A 150 5.96 1.12 -14.39
CA SER A 150 6.45 0.61 -15.67
C SER A 150 5.26 0.37 -16.62
N ILE A 151 5.52 0.18 -17.91
CA ILE A 151 4.48 -0.13 -18.91
C ILE A 151 3.65 -1.34 -18.48
N ILE A 152 4.30 -2.40 -17.98
CA ILE A 152 3.64 -3.64 -17.55
C ILE A 152 2.89 -3.44 -16.21
N ASN A 153 3.48 -2.68 -15.30
CA ASN A 153 2.86 -2.26 -14.03
C ASN A 153 1.57 -1.46 -14.24
N GLN A 154 1.52 -0.63 -15.28
CA GLN A 154 0.33 0.16 -15.60
C GLN A 154 -0.88 -0.71 -15.97
N LEU A 155 -0.65 -1.81 -16.71
CA LEU A 155 -1.68 -2.77 -17.09
C LEU A 155 -2.15 -3.62 -15.89
N THR A 156 -1.22 -3.99 -15.02
CA THR A 156 -1.50 -4.87 -13.87
C THR A 156 -1.93 -4.12 -12.61
N GLY A 157 -1.93 -2.78 -12.64
CA GLY A 157 -2.32 -1.92 -11.51
C GLY A 157 -1.34 -1.92 -10.34
N ILE A 158 -0.14 -2.48 -10.51
CA ILE A 158 0.91 -2.53 -9.50
C ILE A 158 1.85 -1.34 -9.69
N GLY A 159 2.16 -0.62 -8.63
CA GLY A 159 3.03 0.55 -8.71
C GLY A 159 3.98 0.68 -7.54
N THR A 160 4.88 1.65 -7.64
CA THR A 160 5.74 2.07 -6.54
C THR A 160 5.26 3.44 -6.05
N ILE A 161 4.93 3.54 -4.76
CA ILE A 161 4.55 4.81 -4.12
C ILE A 161 5.78 5.37 -3.41
N THR A 162 6.13 6.62 -3.72
CA THR A 162 7.28 7.33 -3.13
C THR A 162 6.75 8.51 -2.33
N LEU A 163 7.04 8.54 -1.03
CA LEU A 163 6.56 9.60 -0.12
C LEU A 163 7.72 10.45 0.38
N ARG A 164 7.53 11.78 0.35
CA ARG A 164 8.50 12.75 0.87
C ARG A 164 7.98 13.37 2.15
N SER A 165 8.79 13.33 3.21
CA SER A 165 8.46 13.91 4.52
C SER A 165 9.21 15.21 4.77
N SER A 166 8.66 16.06 5.62
CA SER A 166 9.36 17.23 6.16
C SER A 166 10.24 16.94 7.38
N ASP A 167 10.19 15.72 7.93
CA ASP A 167 10.88 15.37 9.17
C ASP A 167 12.40 15.28 8.99
N VAL A 168 13.12 16.00 9.86
CA VAL A 168 14.60 16.13 9.86
C VAL A 168 15.27 14.88 10.47
N SER A 169 14.53 14.08 11.25
CA SER A 169 15.07 12.87 11.91
C SER A 169 15.36 11.74 10.92
N SER A 170 14.58 11.67 9.84
CA SER A 170 14.80 10.80 8.69
C SER A 170 15.56 11.58 7.61
N ARG A 171 16.89 11.69 7.74
CA ARG A 171 17.78 12.29 6.73
C ARG A 171 17.40 11.80 5.32
N GLU A 172 16.78 12.65 4.50
CA GLU A 172 16.70 12.58 3.03
C GLU A 172 16.19 11.30 2.35
N SER A 173 15.72 10.28 3.07
CA SER A 173 15.26 9.05 2.43
C SER A 173 13.77 9.14 2.11
N ASP A 174 13.44 9.29 0.83
CA ASP A 174 12.10 9.06 0.32
C ASP A 174 11.58 7.68 0.80
N PHE A 175 10.38 7.62 1.38
CA PHE A 175 9.77 6.35 1.77
C PHE A 175 9.22 5.65 0.52
N VAL A 176 9.87 4.56 0.11
CA VAL A 176 9.52 3.84 -1.12
C VAL A 176 8.75 2.55 -0.79
N LEU A 177 7.46 2.56 -1.12
CA LEU A 177 6.53 1.44 -1.01
C LEU A 177 6.48 0.74 -2.38
N ARG A 178 7.08 -0.45 -2.47
CA ARG A 178 7.25 -1.17 -3.75
C ARG A 178 6.20 -2.25 -3.96
N ASP A 179 5.94 -2.53 -5.24
CA ASP A 179 5.09 -3.64 -5.69
C ASP A 179 3.67 -3.57 -5.08
N ILE A 180 3.15 -2.36 -4.93
CA ILE A 180 1.87 -2.10 -4.27
C ILE A 180 0.72 -2.32 -5.25
N PRO A 181 -0.21 -3.26 -4.99
CA PRO A 181 -1.40 -3.44 -5.81
C PRO A 181 -2.34 -2.24 -5.64
N ARG A 182 -3.02 -1.82 -6.71
CA ARG A 182 -3.91 -0.64 -6.71
C ARG A 182 -3.19 0.64 -6.24
N ALA A 183 -1.90 0.78 -6.59
CA ALA A 183 -1.06 1.89 -6.12
C ALA A 183 -1.66 3.28 -6.41
N ARG A 184 -2.41 3.42 -7.50
CA ARG A 184 -3.09 4.67 -7.86
C ARG A 184 -4.20 5.05 -6.87
N GLU A 185 -5.05 4.09 -6.52
CA GLU A 185 -6.15 4.27 -5.57
C GLU A 185 -5.62 4.54 -4.17
N ILE A 186 -4.58 3.82 -3.75
CA ILE A 186 -3.93 4.01 -2.45
C ILE A 186 -3.30 5.39 -2.37
N ARG A 187 -2.59 5.86 -3.42
CA ARG A 187 -2.04 7.21 -3.46
C ARG A 187 -3.13 8.28 -3.40
N GLU A 188 -4.23 8.09 -4.12
CA GLU A 188 -5.33 9.07 -4.08
C GLU A 188 -5.98 9.14 -2.70
N THR A 189 -6.22 7.98 -2.09
CA THR A 189 -6.69 7.88 -0.71
C THR A 189 -5.74 8.57 0.27
N LEU A 190 -4.44 8.32 0.12
CA LEU A 190 -3.40 8.96 0.92
C LEU A 190 -3.43 10.48 0.77
N ARG A 191 -3.51 10.98 -0.47
CA ARG A 191 -3.58 12.43 -0.74
C ARG A 191 -4.77 13.07 -0.05
N GLY A 192 -5.97 12.48 -0.18
CA GLY A 192 -7.17 12.99 0.50
C GLY A 192 -7.10 12.93 2.03
N LEU A 193 -6.33 12.00 2.60
CA LEU A 193 -6.10 11.96 4.05
C LEU A 193 -5.05 12.99 4.50
N VAL A 194 -3.99 13.21 3.71
CA VAL A 194 -2.98 14.25 3.96
C VAL A 194 -3.61 15.63 3.95
N ASP A 195 -4.45 15.94 2.96
CA ASP A 195 -5.11 17.24 2.86
C ASP A 195 -6.05 17.49 4.05
N ARG A 196 -6.82 16.47 4.47
CA ARG A 196 -7.64 16.55 5.69
C ARG A 196 -6.81 16.73 6.95
N ALA A 197 -5.70 15.99 7.10
CA ALA A 197 -4.82 16.13 8.24
C ALA A 197 -4.20 17.53 8.34
N ARG A 198 -3.86 18.15 7.20
CA ARG A 198 -3.35 19.54 7.15
C ARG A 198 -4.43 20.56 7.52
N GLN A 199 -5.64 20.43 6.97
CA GLN A 199 -6.76 21.32 7.29
C GLN A 199 -7.07 21.30 8.79
N ARG A 200 -7.15 20.11 9.40
CA ARG A 200 -7.38 19.97 10.85
C ARG A 200 -6.28 20.65 11.68
N ARG A 201 -5.02 20.58 11.24
CA ARG A 201 -3.90 21.22 11.93
C ARG A 201 -3.96 22.75 11.82
N GLN A 202 -4.27 23.28 10.63
CA GLN A 202 -4.40 24.72 10.39
C GLN A 202 -5.56 25.34 11.17
N VAL A 203 -6.74 24.69 11.22
CA VAL A 203 -7.89 25.16 12.03
C VAL A 203 -7.50 25.33 13.50
N ARG A 204 -6.63 24.45 13.99
CA ARG A 204 -6.15 24.51 15.38
C ARG A 204 -5.21 25.68 15.66
N GLU A 205 -4.39 26.07 14.69
CA GLU A 205 -3.51 27.24 14.84
C GLU A 205 -4.33 28.53 14.92
N LEU A 206 -5.43 28.64 14.16
CA LEU A 206 -6.30 29.83 14.15
C LEU A 206 -7.10 30.03 15.46
N ASP A 207 -7.66 28.96 16.07
CA ASP A 207 -8.40 29.08 17.35
C ASP A 207 -7.49 29.44 18.54
N ILE A 208 -6.19 29.17 18.45
CA ILE A 208 -5.23 29.54 19.50
C ILE A 208 -4.96 31.05 19.47
N ASP A 209 -4.81 31.62 18.27
CA ASP A 209 -4.54 33.05 18.11
C ASP A 209 -5.74 33.90 18.56
N GLU A 210 -6.98 33.49 18.26
CA GLU A 210 -8.20 34.21 18.68
C GLU A 210 -8.42 34.25 20.20
N ARG A 211 -7.89 33.28 20.97
CA ARG A 211 -8.01 33.26 22.44
C ARG A 211 -6.88 34.00 23.17
N SER A 212 -5.89 34.49 22.44
CA SER A 212 -4.71 35.16 23.01
C SER A 212 -4.81 36.71 23.02
N ILE A 213 -5.98 37.25 22.65
CA ILE A 213 -6.32 38.69 22.63
C ILE A 213 -7.45 38.95 23.63
#